data_AF-A0A1I6WIL1-F1
#
_entry.id   AF-A0A1I6WIL1-F1
#
_cell.length_a   1.000
_cell.length_b   1.000
_cell.length_c   1.000
_cell.angle_alpha   90.00
_cell.angle_beta   90.00
_cell.angle_gamma   90.00
#
_symmetry.space_group_name_H-M   'P 1'
#
loop_
_entity.id
_entity.type
_entity.pdbx_description
1 polymer ?
#
loop_
_entity_poly.entity_id
_entity_poly.type
_entity_poly.pdbx_seq_one_letter_code
_entity_poly.pdbx_strand_id
1 'polypeptide(L)' 'MFAGRGQWRGPDGRIVREAARIVLIVTEPTPEAVATLREIREAYRRRFVQGAVGLVLQRSCALF' A
#
# COMPACT_ATOMS: atom_id res chain seq x y z
N MET A 1 10.09 9.12 1.14
CA MET A 1 8.79 8.75 0.52
C MET A 1 8.90 8.98 -0.98
N PHE A 2 8.54 8.00 -1.80
CA PHE A 2 8.68 8.10 -3.26
C PHE A 2 7.40 8.61 -3.91
N ALA A 3 7.53 9.40 -4.97
CA ALA A 3 6.39 9.76 -5.82
C ALA A 3 6.06 8.61 -6.78
N GLY A 4 4.78 8.44 -7.10
CA GLY A 4 4.31 7.43 -8.03
C GLY A 4 3.05 7.87 -8.77
N ARG A 5 2.62 7.03 -9.71
CA ARG A 5 1.33 7.17 -10.41
C ARG A 5 0.46 5.98 -10.05
N GLY A 6 -0.65 6.25 -9.36
CA GLY A 6 -1.62 5.26 -8.95
C GLY A 6 -2.65 5.04 -10.04
N GLN A 7 -3.15 3.80 -10.13
CA GLN A 7 -4.35 3.49 -10.90
C GLN A 7 -5.17 2.41 -10.21
N TRP A 8 -6.48 2.54 -10.25
CA TRP A 8 -7.40 1.53 -9.73
C TRP A 8 -8.73 1.58 -10.50
N ARG A 9 -9.51 0.50 -10.41
CA ARG A 9 -10.81 0.40 -11.06
C ARG A 9 -11.89 0.91 -10.13
N GLY A 10 -12.58 1.98 -10.53
CA GLY A 10 -13.72 2.56 -9.83
C GLY A 10 -14.93 1.64 -9.79
N PRO A 11 -15.92 1.94 -8.91
CA PRO A 11 -17.18 1.19 -8.84
C PRO A 11 -17.97 1.20 -10.15
N ASP A 12 -17.79 2.24 -10.97
CA ASP A 12 -18.36 2.40 -12.32
C ASP A 12 -17.57 1.65 -13.41
N GLY A 13 -16.55 0.89 -13.03
CA GLY A 13 -15.68 0.15 -13.93
C GLY A 13 -14.60 0.97 -14.63
N ARG A 14 -14.58 2.31 -14.45
CA ARG A 14 -13.57 3.18 -15.06
C ARG A 14 -12.23 3.05 -14.36
N ILE A 15 -11.14 3.31 -15.09
CA ILE A 15 -9.80 3.40 -14.48
C ILE A 15 -9.58 4.81 -13.97
N VAL A 16 -9.50 4.94 -12.65
CA VAL A 16 -9.06 6.16 -11.97
C VAL A 16 -7.54 6.20 -12.02
N ARG A 17 -6.97 7.36 -12.34
CA ARG A 17 -5.52 7.62 -12.32
C ARG A 17 -5.25 8.82 -11.43
N GLU A 18 -4.29 8.70 -10.54
CA GLU A 18 -4.00 9.74 -9.56
C GLU A 18 -2.52 9.79 -9.19
N ALA A 19 -2.09 10.93 -8.63
CA ALA A 19 -0.78 11.01 -8.01
C ALA A 19 -0.75 10.09 -6.78
N ALA A 20 0.32 9.31 -6.64
CA ALA A 20 0.49 8.39 -5.53
C ALA A 20 1.77 8.69 -4.75
N ARG A 21 1.79 8.24 -3.49
CA ARG A 21 2.96 8.24 -2.63
C ARG A 21 3.26 6.82 -2.18
N ILE A 22 4.51 6.43 -2.22
CA ILE A 22 4.97 5.09 -1.83
C ILE A 22 5.76 5.20 -0.54
N VAL A 23 5.36 4.40 0.45
CA VAL A 23 6.08 4.17 1.69
C VAL A 23 6.72 2.79 1.62
N LEU A 24 8.04 2.73 1.76
CA LEU A 24 8.77 1.48 1.88
C LEU A 24 8.99 1.19 3.35
N ILE A 25 8.54 0.01 3.79
CA ILE A 25 8.76 -0.50 5.14
C ILE A 25 9.61 -1.76 4.99
N VAL A 26 10.72 -1.83 5.72
CA VAL A 26 11.57 -3.02 5.77
C VAL A 26 11.48 -3.61 7.17
N THR A 27 11.16 -4.89 7.24
CA THR A 27 10.89 -5.64 8.47
C THR A 27 11.20 -7.11 8.23
N GLU A 28 11.39 -7.87 9.31
CA GLU A 28 11.39 -9.32 9.25
C GLU A 28 10.04 -9.83 8.70
N PRO A 29 10.02 -10.85 7.82
CA PRO A 29 8.79 -11.31 7.16
C PRO A 29 7.98 -12.26 8.05
N THR A 30 7.59 -11.81 9.24
CA THR A 30 6.75 -12.59 10.16
C THR A 30 5.26 -12.48 9.82
N PRO A 31 4.43 -13.48 10.21
CA PRO A 31 2.97 -13.39 10.06
C PRO A 31 2.38 -12.13 10.72
N GLU A 32 2.89 -11.74 11.88
CA GLU A 32 2.44 -10.57 12.65
C GLU A 32 2.75 -9.27 11.90
N ALA A 33 3.91 -9.17 11.27
CA ALA A 33 4.28 -8.03 10.44
C ALA A 33 3.32 -7.89 9.25
N VAL A 34 3.00 -9.00 8.59
CA VAL A 34 2.03 -9.01 7.47
C VAL A 34 0.63 -8.60 7.93
N ALA A 35 0.18 -9.09 9.08
CA ALA A 35 -1.12 -8.71 9.65
C ALA A 35 -1.16 -7.19 9.95
N THR A 36 -0.13 -6.68 10.62
CA THR A 36 0.01 -5.26 10.96
C THR A 36 0.01 -4.37 9.71
N LEU A 37 0.72 -4.76 8.65
CA LEU A 37 0.74 -4.02 7.37
C LEU A 37 -0.64 -3.96 6.71
N ARG A 38 -1.45 -5.03 6.82
CA ARG A 38 -2.84 -5.04 6.32
C ARG A 38 -3.73 -4.10 7.14
N GLU A 39 -3.55 -4.08 8.46
CA GLU A 39 -4.30 -3.16 9.33
C GLU A 39 -3.97 -1.70 9.03
N ILE A 40 -2.69 -1.37 8.86
CA ILE A 40 -2.23 -0.03 8.44
C ILE A 40 -2.88 0.36 7.11
N ARG A 41 -2.88 -0.54 6.12
CA ARG A 41 -3.50 -0.30 4.81
C ARG A 41 -4.98 0.05 4.95
N GLU A 42 -5.74 -0.72 5.73
CA GLU A 42 -7.17 -0.47 5.92
C GLU A 42 -7.45 0.78 6.76
N ALA A 43 -6.63 1.05 7.78
CA ALA A 43 -6.72 2.26 8.58
C ALA A 43 -6.48 3.50 7.71
N TYR A 44 -5.46 3.48 6.85
CA TYR A 44 -5.19 4.55 5.89
C TYR A 44 -6.35 4.75 4.92
N ARG A 45 -6.86 3.65 4.34
CA ARG A 45 -7.99 3.69 3.41
C ARG A 45 -9.21 4.37 4.03
N ARG A 46 -9.57 4.00 5.27
CA ARG A 46 -10.70 4.61 6.00
C ARG A 46 -10.44 6.07 6.36
N ARG A 47 -9.27 6.38 6.91
CA ARG A 47 -8.93 7.72 7.43
C ARG A 47 -8.92 8.80 6.35
N PHE A 48 -8.55 8.44 5.12
CA PHE A 48 -8.41 9.35 3.99
C PHE A 48 -9.43 9.09 2.86
N VAL A 49 -10.45 8.27 3.13
CA VAL A 49 -11.55 7.95 2.21
C VAL A 49 -11.03 7.53 0.82
N GLN A 50 -9.98 6.70 0.80
CA GLN A 50 -9.35 6.26 -0.44
C GLN A 50 -10.17 5.14 -1.09
N GLY A 51 -10.31 5.18 -2.41
CA GLY A 51 -10.95 4.10 -3.17
C GLY A 51 -10.13 2.80 -3.19
N ALA A 52 -8.81 2.91 -3.19
CA ALA A 52 -7.89 1.79 -3.11
C ALA A 52 -6.57 2.20 -2.43
N VAL A 53 -5.91 1.26 -1.75
CA VAL A 53 -4.54 1.41 -1.23
C VAL A 53 -3.77 0.15 -1.57
N GLY A 54 -2.71 0.28 -2.37
CA GLY A 54 -1.87 -0.85 -2.77
C GLY A 54 -1.03 -1.36 -1.61
N LEU A 55 -0.84 -2.68 -1.53
CA LEU A 55 0.14 -3.33 -0.65
C LEU A 55 0.91 -4.35 -1.47
N VAL A 56 2.22 -4.17 -1.55
CA VAL A 56 3.15 -5.09 -2.20
C VAL A 56 4.05 -5.67 -1.13
N LEU A 57 4.14 -6.98 -1.06
CA LEU A 57 5.01 -7.70 -0.14
C LEU A 57 6.08 -8.43 -0.96
N GLN A 58 7.35 -8.14 -0.69
CA GLN A 58 8.47 -8.75 -1.36
C GLN A 58 9.52 -9.13 -0.33
N ARG A 59 10.09 -10.34 -0.44
CA ARG A 59 11.29 -10.71 0.29
C ARG A 59 12.51 -10.09 -0.40
N SER A 60 13.43 -9.53 0.37
CA SER A 60 14.71 -9.02 -0.12
C SER A 60 15.82 -9.34 0.86
N CYS A 61 17.03 -9.56 0.35
CA CYS A 61 18.22 -9.48 1.17
C CYS A 61 18.43 -8.01 1.57
N ALA A 62 18.64 -7.75 2.85
CA ALA A 62 19.03 -6.45 3.35
C ALA A 62 20.05 -6.66 4.48
N LEU A 63 21.03 -5.78 4.53
CA LEU A 63 21.99 -5.69 5.63
C LEU A 63 21.85 -4.28 6.21
N PHE A 64 21.80 -4.18 7.54
CA PHE A 64 21.67 -2.93 8.26
C PHE A 64 22.89 -2.72 9.15
#